data_AF-C6L7W2-F1
#
_entry.id   AF-C6L7W2-F1
#
_cell.length_a   1.000
_cell.length_b   1.000
_cell.length_c   1.000
_cell.angle_alpha   90.00
_cell.angle_beta   90.00
_cell.angle_gamma   90.00
#
_symmetry.space_group_name_H-M   'P 1'
#
loop_
_entity.id
_entity.type
_entity.pdbx_description
1 polymer ?
#
loop_
_entity_poly.entity_id
_entity_poly.type
_entity_poly.pdbx_seq_one_letter_code
_entity_poly.pdbx_strand_id
1 'polypeptide(L)'
;TYSCVGIWQNDRVEIIANDQGNRTTPSYVAFSDSERLIGDAAKNQVAMNPENTIFDAKRLIGRKFSDPVVQSDMKHWPFKVIARDGDKPYMQVKYKGEVKTFAPEEISSMVLLKMKETSEAFLGKEVKSAVITCPAYFNDSQRQATKDAGAIAGLNVLRIINEPTAAAIAYGLDKKGSGERNILIFDLGGGTFDVSLLTIDDGIFEVRATAGDTHLGGEDFDNRMVNHLLQEFKRKFKKDPSSSARALRRLRTACERAKRTLSATTQTTIEIDSLFDGIDFNTTMTRAKFEELNADLFRACLDPVEKVLRDSKVDKSSIHDVVLVGGSTRIPKVQQLLRDLFNGKELCQSINPDEAVAYGAAVQAAILTGEGSQKVQDLLLLDVAPLSLGLETAG
;
A
#
# COMPACT_ATOMS: atom_id res chain seq x y z
N THR A 1 -0.34 2.83 -5.00
CA THR A 1 -1.27 1.90 -5.69
C THR A 1 -2.76 2.12 -5.45
N TYR A 2 -3.37 1.82 -4.29
CA TYR A 2 -4.83 1.86 -4.08
C TYR A 2 -5.21 2.27 -2.65
N SER A 3 -6.43 2.78 -2.48
CA SER A 3 -7.11 3.09 -1.21
C SER A 3 -8.44 2.34 -1.15
N CYS A 4 -8.84 1.91 0.05
CA CYS A 4 -10.08 1.20 0.32
C CYS A 4 -10.81 1.90 1.47
N VAL A 5 -12.14 1.94 1.43
CA VAL A 5 -12.95 2.53 2.49
C VAL A 5 -14.02 1.54 2.94
N GLY A 6 -14.14 1.38 4.26
CA GLY A 6 -15.13 0.54 4.90
C GLY A 6 -15.91 1.34 5.94
N ILE A 7 -17.14 0.94 6.19
CA ILE A 7 -18.02 1.49 7.22
C ILE A 7 -18.57 0.39 8.09
N TRP A 8 -19.01 0.73 9.30
CA TRP A 8 -19.80 -0.16 10.13
C TRP A 8 -21.28 0.19 9.98
N GLN A 9 -22.09 -0.76 9.55
CA GLN A 9 -23.52 -0.58 9.40
C GLN A 9 -24.23 -1.93 9.58
N ASN A 10 -25.40 -1.93 10.23
CA ASN A 10 -26.21 -3.15 10.43
C ASN A 10 -25.43 -4.29 11.12
N ASP A 11 -24.65 -3.96 12.14
CA ASP A 11 -23.81 -4.91 12.91
C ASP A 11 -22.78 -5.69 12.07
N ARG A 12 -22.34 -5.10 10.96
CA ARG A 12 -21.27 -5.64 10.11
C ARG A 12 -20.45 -4.53 9.50
N VAL A 13 -19.28 -4.88 8.99
CA VAL A 13 -18.53 -3.98 8.11
C VAL A 13 -19.04 -4.12 6.68
N GLU A 14 -19.23 -3.00 6.01
CA GLU A 14 -19.45 -2.93 4.57
C GLU A 14 -18.29 -2.19 3.89
N ILE A 15 -17.69 -2.84 2.88
CA ILE A 15 -16.68 -2.23 2.02
C ILE A 15 -17.38 -1.52 0.87
N ILE A 16 -17.11 -0.22 0.72
CA ILE A 16 -17.85 0.63 -0.22
C ILE A 16 -17.16 0.60 -1.59
N ALA A 17 -17.94 0.31 -2.62
CA ALA A 17 -17.51 0.42 -3.99
C ALA A 17 -17.54 1.88 -4.46
N ASN A 18 -16.56 2.28 -5.28
CA ASN A 18 -16.52 3.61 -5.89
C ASN A 18 -17.54 3.75 -7.04
N ASP A 19 -17.55 4.92 -7.68
CA ASP A 19 -18.47 5.24 -8.79
C ASP A 19 -18.32 4.34 -10.03
N GLN A 20 -17.25 3.55 -10.12
CA GLN A 20 -17.00 2.56 -11.17
C GLN A 20 -17.31 1.12 -10.70
N GLY A 21 -17.82 0.94 -9.49
CA GLY A 21 -18.10 -0.37 -8.89
C GLY A 21 -16.87 -1.09 -8.31
N ASN A 22 -15.71 -0.43 -8.25
CA ASN A 22 -14.49 -1.01 -7.69
C ASN A 22 -14.44 -0.83 -6.18
N ARG A 23 -14.12 -1.89 -5.42
CA ARG A 23 -13.95 -1.83 -3.95
C ARG A 23 -12.66 -1.14 -3.50
N THR A 24 -11.73 -0.94 -4.41
CA THR A 24 -10.49 -0.19 -4.18
C THR A 24 -10.34 0.88 -5.24
N THR A 25 -9.95 2.08 -4.85
CA THR A 25 -9.75 3.22 -5.75
C THR A 25 -8.26 3.51 -5.89
N PRO A 26 -7.72 3.70 -7.10
CA PRO A 26 -6.31 4.06 -7.27
C PRO A 26 -5.94 5.34 -6.51
N SER A 27 -4.81 5.35 -5.81
CA SER A 27 -4.31 6.56 -5.13
C SER A 27 -3.57 7.46 -6.12
N TYR A 28 -4.31 7.96 -7.12
CA TYR A 28 -3.82 8.79 -8.21
C TYR A 28 -4.55 10.13 -8.20
N VAL A 29 -3.80 11.22 -8.41
CA VAL A 29 -4.35 12.57 -8.56
C VAL A 29 -3.74 13.19 -9.79
N ALA A 30 -4.57 13.59 -10.76
CA ALA A 30 -4.10 14.24 -11.97
C ALA A 30 -4.67 15.64 -12.14
N PHE A 31 -3.85 16.50 -12.73
CA PHE A 31 -4.16 17.90 -12.97
C PHE A 31 -4.18 18.18 -14.46
N SER A 32 -5.24 18.85 -14.93
CA SER A 32 -5.38 19.30 -16.32
C SER A 32 -5.64 20.81 -16.38
N ASP A 33 -5.87 21.35 -17.57
CA ASP A 33 -6.22 22.76 -17.72
C ASP A 33 -7.65 23.09 -17.26
N SER A 34 -8.53 22.09 -17.15
CA SER A 34 -9.94 22.28 -16.75
C SER A 34 -10.22 21.81 -15.33
N GLU A 35 -9.69 20.65 -14.95
CA GLU A 35 -10.15 19.91 -13.78
C GLU A 35 -9.04 19.13 -13.08
N ARG A 36 -9.38 18.65 -11.89
CA ARG A 36 -8.56 17.73 -11.12
C ARG A 36 -9.27 16.37 -11.10
N LEU A 37 -8.59 15.35 -11.59
CA LEU A 37 -9.09 13.98 -11.59
C LEU A 37 -8.48 13.21 -10.42
N ILE A 38 -9.25 12.32 -9.80
CA ILE A 38 -8.81 11.51 -8.66
C ILE A 38 -9.30 10.07 -8.88
N GLY A 39 -8.49 9.08 -8.52
CA GLY A 39 -8.90 7.68 -8.62
C GLY A 39 -8.70 7.07 -10.00
N ASP A 40 -9.68 6.26 -10.44
CA ASP A 40 -9.63 5.55 -11.72
C ASP A 40 -9.48 6.51 -12.91
N ALA A 41 -10.19 7.65 -12.90
CA ALA A 41 -10.08 8.66 -13.95
C ALA A 41 -8.64 9.21 -14.10
N ALA A 42 -7.97 9.49 -12.98
CA ALA A 42 -6.57 9.93 -12.99
C ALA A 42 -5.63 8.81 -13.47
N LYS A 43 -5.84 7.57 -13.02
CA LYS A 43 -5.03 6.42 -13.43
C LYS A 43 -5.17 6.13 -14.92
N ASN A 44 -6.36 6.27 -15.50
CA ASN A 44 -6.61 5.93 -16.91
C ASN A 44 -5.90 6.86 -17.89
N GLN A 45 -5.75 8.14 -17.56
CA GLN A 45 -5.15 9.15 -18.44
C GLN A 45 -3.63 9.35 -18.23
N VAL A 46 -3.02 8.65 -17.28
CA VAL A 46 -1.59 8.77 -16.92
C VAL A 46 -0.61 8.63 -18.10
N ALA A 47 -0.96 7.86 -19.13
CA ALA A 47 -0.10 7.70 -20.30
C ALA A 47 -0.12 8.92 -21.23
N MET A 48 -1.18 9.74 -21.17
CA MET A 48 -1.34 10.96 -21.95
C MET A 48 -0.83 12.18 -21.20
N ASN A 49 -0.91 12.17 -19.86
CA ASN A 49 -0.50 13.28 -19.00
C ASN A 49 0.41 12.80 -17.84
N PRO A 50 1.58 12.25 -18.13
CA PRO A 50 2.42 11.61 -17.12
C PRO A 50 3.02 12.62 -16.12
N GLU A 51 3.41 13.81 -16.58
CA GLU A 51 4.07 14.82 -15.74
C GLU A 51 3.15 15.49 -14.71
N ASN A 52 1.83 15.49 -14.95
CA ASN A 52 0.83 16.10 -14.06
C ASN A 52 -0.08 15.06 -13.41
N THR A 53 0.30 13.77 -13.45
CA THR A 53 -0.41 12.69 -12.75
C THR A 53 0.46 12.20 -11.61
N ILE A 54 0.09 12.59 -10.39
CA ILE A 54 0.78 12.23 -9.16
C ILE A 54 0.25 10.90 -8.64
N PHE A 55 1.18 10.05 -8.22
CA PHE A 55 0.96 8.79 -7.52
C PHE A 55 2.10 8.58 -6.51
N ASP A 56 1.99 7.56 -5.66
CA ASP A 56 2.98 7.22 -4.62
C ASP A 56 3.29 8.34 -3.61
N ALA A 57 2.38 9.29 -3.42
CA ALA A 57 2.52 10.35 -2.42
C ALA A 57 2.79 9.82 -1.00
N LYS A 58 2.30 8.60 -0.68
CA LYS A 58 2.58 7.89 0.58
C LYS A 58 4.07 7.61 0.81
N ARG A 59 4.88 7.47 -0.25
CA ARG A 59 6.35 7.32 -0.15
C ARG A 59 7.06 8.63 0.20
N LEU A 60 6.43 9.78 -0.06
CA LEU A 60 6.97 11.13 0.22
C LEU A 60 6.51 11.73 1.55
N ILE A 61 5.36 11.29 2.07
CA ILE A 61 4.72 11.89 3.23
C ILE A 61 5.63 11.82 4.46
N GLY A 62 5.79 12.96 5.17
CA GLY A 62 6.64 13.08 6.36
C GLY A 62 8.16 12.92 6.11
N ARG A 63 8.62 12.83 4.87
CA ARG A 63 10.05 12.74 4.53
C ARG A 63 10.66 14.10 4.21
N LYS A 64 12.00 14.11 4.19
CA LYS A 64 12.80 15.21 3.67
C LYS A 64 13.11 14.99 2.19
N PHE A 65 13.22 16.06 1.42
CA PHE A 65 13.61 16.01 0.03
C PHE A 65 15.00 15.39 -0.13
N SER A 66 15.95 15.74 0.75
CA SER A 66 17.31 15.21 0.75
C SER A 66 17.44 13.73 1.16
N ASP A 67 16.37 13.08 1.63
CA ASP A 67 16.39 11.66 2.03
C ASP A 67 16.89 10.80 0.85
N PRO A 68 17.94 9.96 1.03
CA PRO A 68 18.46 9.11 -0.05
C PRO A 68 17.40 8.25 -0.73
N VAL A 69 16.39 7.82 0.03
CA VAL A 69 15.25 7.07 -0.50
C VAL A 69 14.44 7.94 -1.45
N VAL A 70 14.09 9.18 -1.05
CA VAL A 70 13.34 10.11 -1.89
C VAL A 70 14.11 10.40 -3.18
N GLN A 71 15.42 10.60 -3.09
CA GLN A 71 16.30 10.81 -4.26
C GLN A 71 16.35 9.59 -5.18
N SER A 72 16.23 8.38 -4.63
CA SER A 72 16.13 7.15 -5.42
C SER A 72 14.78 7.05 -6.13
N ASP A 73 13.68 7.24 -5.40
CA ASP A 73 12.31 7.12 -5.93
C ASP A 73 12.01 8.15 -7.01
N MET A 74 12.53 9.37 -6.87
CA MET A 74 12.38 10.45 -7.87
C MET A 74 12.88 10.06 -9.27
N LYS A 75 13.78 9.10 -9.40
CA LYS A 75 14.28 8.61 -10.70
C LYS A 75 13.23 7.78 -11.45
N HIS A 76 12.19 7.33 -10.76
CA HIS A 76 11.14 6.47 -11.30
C HIS A 76 9.83 7.20 -11.57
N TRP A 77 9.69 8.44 -11.09
CA TRP A 77 8.49 9.23 -11.28
C TRP A 77 8.58 10.14 -12.52
N PRO A 78 7.50 10.23 -13.31
CA PRO A 78 7.44 11.14 -14.45
C PRO A 78 7.18 12.60 -14.05
N PHE A 79 6.65 12.82 -12.84
CA PHE A 79 6.36 14.15 -12.32
C PHE A 79 7.55 14.72 -11.54
N LYS A 80 7.60 16.05 -11.47
CA LYS A 80 8.71 16.74 -10.83
C LYS A 80 8.49 16.90 -9.33
N VAL A 81 9.49 16.54 -8.54
CA VAL A 81 9.55 16.81 -7.09
C VAL A 81 10.62 17.87 -6.84
N ILE A 82 10.32 18.85 -5.98
CA ILE A 82 11.20 19.95 -5.62
C ILE A 82 11.29 20.09 -4.10
N ALA A 83 12.38 20.67 -3.59
CA ALA A 83 12.44 21.12 -2.19
C ALA A 83 11.75 22.48 -2.05
N ARG A 84 10.92 22.64 -1.02
CA ARG A 84 10.40 23.93 -0.54
C ARG A 84 10.35 23.93 0.99
N ASP A 85 10.11 25.10 1.58
CA ASP A 85 9.96 25.29 3.02
C ASP A 85 11.10 24.63 3.81
N GLY A 86 12.32 24.92 3.38
CA GLY A 86 13.53 24.20 3.78
C GLY A 86 13.72 22.96 2.91
N ASP A 87 13.67 21.78 3.54
CA ASP A 87 14.00 20.50 2.92
C ASP A 87 12.77 19.59 2.78
N LYS A 88 11.57 20.16 2.63
CA LYS A 88 10.34 19.40 2.46
C LYS A 88 10.08 19.14 0.98
N PRO A 89 9.74 17.90 0.57
CA PRO A 89 9.44 17.60 -0.83
C PRO A 89 8.05 18.14 -1.21
N TYR A 90 7.93 18.72 -2.41
CA TYR A 90 6.69 19.17 -3.02
C TYR A 90 6.60 18.64 -4.45
N MET A 91 5.42 18.20 -4.89
CA MET A 91 5.18 17.80 -6.28
C MET A 91 4.76 19.02 -7.08
N GLN A 92 5.47 19.31 -8.17
CA GLN A 92 5.21 20.42 -9.08
C GLN A 92 4.42 19.91 -10.29
N VAL A 93 3.30 20.57 -10.59
CA VAL A 93 2.40 20.25 -11.71
C VAL A 93 1.95 21.51 -12.42
N LYS A 94 1.50 21.39 -13.66
CA LYS A 94 0.75 22.41 -14.36
C LYS A 94 -0.75 22.15 -14.18
N TYR A 95 -1.46 23.12 -13.61
CA TYR A 95 -2.89 23.04 -13.36
C TYR A 95 -3.55 24.36 -13.75
N LYS A 96 -4.56 24.30 -14.63
CA LYS A 96 -5.25 25.50 -15.16
C LYS A 96 -4.29 26.52 -15.78
N GLY A 97 -3.34 26.07 -16.59
CA GLY A 97 -2.33 26.93 -17.21
C GLY A 97 -1.21 27.41 -16.28
N GLU A 98 -1.31 27.24 -14.96
CA GLU A 98 -0.34 27.73 -13.97
C GLU A 98 0.51 26.62 -13.37
N VAL A 99 1.76 26.94 -13.00
CA VAL A 99 2.60 26.04 -12.21
C VAL A 99 2.12 26.07 -10.76
N LYS A 100 1.70 24.91 -10.24
CA LYS A 100 1.31 24.70 -8.85
C LYS A 100 2.27 23.72 -8.19
N THR A 101 2.36 23.80 -6.87
CA THR A 101 3.15 22.89 -6.05
C THR A 101 2.31 22.43 -4.88
N PHE A 102 2.30 21.13 -4.63
CA PHE A 102 1.54 20.53 -3.54
C PHE A 102 2.47 19.75 -2.61
N ALA A 103 2.21 19.80 -1.31
CA ALA A 103 2.84 18.93 -0.34
C ALA A 103 2.24 17.51 -0.43
N PRO A 104 2.96 16.46 0.02
CA PRO A 104 2.48 15.07 0.01
C PRO A 104 1.14 14.88 0.74
N GLU A 105 0.94 15.59 1.86
CA GLU A 105 -0.30 15.58 2.63
C GLU A 105 -1.47 16.25 1.90
N GLU A 106 -1.22 17.25 1.04
CA GLU A 106 -2.26 17.85 0.20
C GLU A 106 -2.69 16.90 -0.93
N ILE A 107 -1.76 16.17 -1.54
CA ILE A 107 -2.11 15.14 -2.52
C ILE A 107 -2.87 14.00 -1.83
N SER A 108 -2.43 13.59 -0.65
CA SER A 108 -3.08 12.53 0.12
C SER A 108 -4.49 12.95 0.59
N SER A 109 -4.69 14.23 0.95
CA SER A 109 -6.01 14.75 1.32
C SER A 109 -6.99 14.73 0.15
N MET A 110 -6.53 14.94 -1.10
CA MET A 110 -7.37 14.79 -2.28
C MET A 110 -7.86 13.35 -2.46
N VAL A 111 -7.00 12.36 -2.21
CA VAL A 111 -7.41 10.94 -2.21
C VAL A 111 -8.41 10.66 -1.09
N LEU A 112 -8.16 11.15 0.12
CA LEU A 112 -9.07 10.99 1.26
C LEU A 112 -10.42 11.68 1.03
N LEU A 113 -10.43 12.84 0.37
CA LEU A 113 -11.66 13.54 -0.03
C LEU A 113 -12.48 12.67 -0.99
N LYS A 114 -11.86 12.04 -1.99
CA LYS A 114 -12.56 11.10 -2.88
C LYS A 114 -13.11 9.89 -2.11
N MET A 115 -12.42 9.39 -1.08
CA MET A 115 -12.92 8.30 -0.23
C MET A 115 -14.09 8.74 0.65
N LYS A 116 -14.04 9.97 1.17
CA LYS A 116 -15.14 10.62 1.88
C LYS A 116 -16.36 10.75 0.98
N GLU A 117 -16.22 11.37 -0.20
CA GLU A 117 -17.30 11.53 -1.19
C GLU A 117 -17.93 10.18 -1.60
N THR A 118 -17.10 9.15 -1.78
CA THR A 118 -17.57 7.78 -2.09
C THR A 118 -18.43 7.24 -0.95
N SER A 119 -18.01 7.47 0.29
CA SER A 119 -18.76 7.04 1.48
C SER A 119 -20.06 7.83 1.67
N GLU A 120 -20.03 9.14 1.42
CA GLU A 120 -21.20 10.02 1.50
C GLU A 120 -22.24 9.67 0.45
N ALA A 121 -21.82 9.37 -0.78
CA ALA A 121 -22.70 8.92 -1.85
C ALA A 121 -23.41 7.60 -1.50
N PHE A 122 -22.70 6.68 -0.83
CA PHE A 122 -23.28 5.42 -0.35
C PHE A 122 -24.25 5.63 0.83
N LEU A 123 -23.87 6.46 1.80
CA LEU A 123 -24.63 6.67 3.04
C LEU A 123 -25.79 7.67 2.89
N GLY A 124 -25.77 8.53 1.87
CA GLY A 124 -26.74 9.61 1.69
C GLY A 124 -26.64 10.74 2.73
N LYS A 125 -25.51 10.83 3.45
CA LYS A 125 -25.26 11.84 4.50
C LYS A 125 -23.78 12.21 4.56
N GLU A 126 -23.49 13.38 5.13
CA GLU A 126 -22.13 13.88 5.33
C GLU A 126 -21.31 12.98 6.29
N VAL A 127 -20.07 12.68 5.93
CA VAL A 127 -19.11 11.91 6.73
C VAL A 127 -18.11 12.86 7.38
N LYS A 128 -18.12 12.92 8.72
CA LYS A 128 -17.32 13.89 9.48
C LYS A 128 -16.10 13.31 10.17
N SER A 129 -16.14 12.03 10.55
CA SER A 129 -15.09 11.39 11.35
C SER A 129 -14.58 10.14 10.66
N ALA A 130 -13.29 9.85 10.82
CA ALA A 130 -12.66 8.67 10.24
C ALA A 130 -11.52 8.15 11.11
N VAL A 131 -11.26 6.84 11.00
CA VAL A 131 -9.98 6.22 11.38
C VAL A 131 -9.19 6.02 10.09
N ILE A 132 -7.92 6.42 10.08
CA ILE A 132 -7.03 6.30 8.92
C ILE A 132 -5.91 5.33 9.26
N THR A 133 -5.57 4.45 8.32
CA THR A 133 -4.49 3.46 8.52
C THR A 133 -3.15 3.98 8.01
N CYS A 134 -2.05 3.53 8.63
CA CYS A 134 -0.70 3.75 8.13
C CYS A 134 0.19 2.51 8.35
N PRO A 135 1.31 2.36 7.62
CA PRO A 135 2.28 1.30 7.85
C PRO A 135 2.75 1.31 9.30
N ALA A 136 2.99 0.13 9.88
CA ALA A 136 3.43 0.04 11.27
C ALA A 136 4.76 0.74 11.47
N TYR A 137 5.65 0.66 10.47
CA TYR A 137 6.98 1.26 10.51
C TYR A 137 7.03 2.78 10.19
N PHE A 138 5.88 3.45 10.07
CA PHE A 138 5.85 4.91 9.96
C PHE A 138 6.32 5.58 11.25
N ASN A 139 7.22 6.56 11.10
CA ASN A 139 7.66 7.41 12.21
C ASN A 139 6.61 8.50 12.55
N ASP A 140 6.86 9.23 13.63
CA ASP A 140 5.93 10.25 14.15
C ASP A 140 5.62 11.36 13.14
N SER A 141 6.61 11.80 12.35
CA SER A 141 6.40 12.83 11.32
C SER A 141 5.48 12.34 10.21
N GLN A 142 5.62 11.08 9.78
CA GLN A 142 4.77 10.49 8.75
C GLN A 142 3.33 10.25 9.23
N ARG A 143 3.18 9.83 10.50
CA ARG A 143 1.87 9.68 11.16
C ARG A 143 1.16 11.02 11.28
N GLN A 144 1.87 12.06 11.72
CA GLN A 144 1.31 13.40 11.85
C GLN A 144 0.91 13.95 10.47
N ALA A 145 1.76 13.84 9.46
CA ALA A 145 1.44 14.30 8.10
C ALA A 145 0.23 13.57 7.49
N THR A 146 0.06 12.27 7.80
CA THR A 146 -1.13 11.50 7.38
C THR A 146 -2.40 11.97 8.11
N LYS A 147 -2.30 12.31 9.41
CA LYS A 147 -3.38 12.90 10.17
C LYS A 147 -3.76 14.28 9.63
N ASP A 148 -2.78 15.10 9.28
CA ASP A 148 -2.97 16.42 8.68
C ASP A 148 -3.67 16.30 7.32
N ALA A 149 -3.31 15.31 6.49
CA ALA A 149 -4.02 15.02 5.25
C ALA A 149 -5.52 14.75 5.48
N GLY A 150 -5.86 14.01 6.53
CA GLY A 150 -7.25 13.78 6.94
C GLY A 150 -7.96 15.08 7.35
N ALA A 151 -7.30 15.92 8.14
CA ALA A 151 -7.83 17.22 8.54
C ALA A 151 -8.08 18.15 7.33
N ILE A 152 -7.14 18.20 6.38
CA ILE A 152 -7.27 18.98 5.13
C ILE A 152 -8.45 18.47 4.28
N ALA A 153 -8.74 17.16 4.31
CA ALA A 153 -9.90 16.57 3.65
C ALA A 153 -11.24 16.85 4.37
N GLY A 154 -11.23 17.61 5.48
CA GLY A 154 -12.41 17.91 6.27
C GLY A 154 -12.91 16.70 7.07
N LEU A 155 -12.00 15.84 7.52
CA LEU A 155 -12.28 14.71 8.40
C LEU A 155 -11.70 14.97 9.80
N ASN A 156 -12.51 14.72 10.82
CA ASN A 156 -12.05 14.54 12.19
C ASN A 156 -11.38 13.16 12.31
N VAL A 157 -10.05 13.14 12.33
CA VAL A 157 -9.28 11.90 12.42
C VAL A 157 -9.28 11.40 13.88
N LEU A 158 -10.16 10.44 14.16
CA LEU A 158 -10.35 9.86 15.50
C LEU A 158 -9.10 9.13 15.98
N ARG A 159 -8.44 8.42 15.07
CA ARG A 159 -7.23 7.64 15.33
C ARG A 159 -6.47 7.38 14.04
N ILE A 160 -5.14 7.37 14.14
CA ILE A 160 -4.27 6.71 13.17
C ILE A 160 -3.97 5.31 13.71
N ILE A 161 -4.28 4.27 12.94
CA ILE A 161 -4.06 2.86 13.33
C ILE A 161 -3.04 2.21 12.39
N ASN A 162 -2.24 1.29 12.91
CA ASN A 162 -1.32 0.51 12.11
C ASN A 162 -2.10 -0.44 11.18
N GLU A 163 -1.68 -0.53 9.92
CA GLU A 163 -2.23 -1.43 8.90
C GLU A 163 -2.28 -2.90 9.36
N PRO A 164 -1.18 -3.50 9.86
CA PRO A 164 -1.22 -4.89 10.33
C PRO A 164 -2.12 -5.07 11.57
N THR A 165 -2.21 -4.05 12.44
CA THR A 165 -3.13 -4.06 13.59
C THR A 165 -4.59 -4.05 13.14
N ALA A 166 -4.94 -3.22 12.16
CA ALA A 166 -6.27 -3.21 11.57
C ALA A 166 -6.59 -4.56 10.91
N ALA A 167 -5.64 -5.15 10.16
CA ALA A 167 -5.84 -6.47 9.58
C ALA A 167 -6.03 -7.57 10.65
N ALA A 168 -5.32 -7.48 11.78
CA ALA A 168 -5.51 -8.39 12.91
C ALA A 168 -6.92 -8.26 13.51
N ILE A 169 -7.46 -7.05 13.65
CA ILE A 169 -8.85 -6.82 14.08
C ILE A 169 -9.83 -7.50 13.11
N ALA A 170 -9.62 -7.35 11.80
CA ALA A 170 -10.45 -8.00 10.79
C ALA A 170 -10.39 -9.53 10.86
N TYR A 171 -9.21 -10.09 11.16
CA TYR A 171 -9.03 -11.53 11.35
C TYR A 171 -9.66 -12.05 12.66
N GLY A 172 -9.45 -11.34 13.77
CA GLY A 172 -9.74 -11.81 15.12
C GLY A 172 -11.18 -11.59 15.58
N LEU A 173 -11.98 -10.79 14.88
CA LEU A 173 -13.34 -10.42 15.30
C LEU A 173 -14.23 -11.64 15.57
N ASP A 174 -14.13 -12.67 14.73
CA ASP A 174 -14.92 -13.91 14.83
C ASP A 174 -14.20 -15.04 15.59
N LYS A 175 -13.06 -14.77 16.23
CA LYS A 175 -12.20 -15.78 16.88
C LYS A 175 -12.28 -15.80 18.41
N LYS A 176 -13.27 -15.12 19.01
CA LYS A 176 -13.49 -15.13 20.47
C LYS A 176 -13.67 -16.55 21.02
N GLY A 177 -13.12 -16.83 22.20
CA GLY A 177 -13.24 -18.12 22.90
C GLY A 177 -12.33 -19.23 22.37
N SER A 178 -11.32 -18.90 21.55
CA SER A 178 -10.34 -19.87 21.04
C SER A 178 -9.04 -19.95 21.87
N GLY A 179 -9.02 -19.31 23.05
CA GLY A 179 -7.85 -19.15 23.90
C GLY A 179 -6.82 -18.18 23.32
N GLU A 180 -5.68 -18.05 24.01
CA GLU A 180 -4.56 -17.21 23.55
C GLU A 180 -4.02 -17.73 22.21
N ARG A 181 -3.92 -16.84 21.21
CA ARG A 181 -3.39 -17.16 19.88
C ARG A 181 -2.34 -16.15 19.44
N ASN A 182 -1.16 -16.63 19.13
CA ASN A 182 -0.14 -15.86 18.42
C ASN A 182 -0.38 -15.90 16.92
N ILE A 183 -0.57 -14.73 16.32
CA ILE A 183 -0.80 -14.55 14.89
C ILE A 183 0.33 -13.72 14.29
N LEU A 184 0.75 -14.08 13.07
CA LEU A 184 1.68 -13.27 12.30
C LEU A 184 0.96 -12.67 11.10
N ILE A 185 0.89 -11.35 11.05
CA ILE A 185 0.39 -10.60 9.90
C ILE A 185 1.56 -10.36 8.96
N PHE A 186 1.43 -10.82 7.72
CA PHE A 186 2.36 -10.58 6.63
C PHE A 186 1.66 -9.68 5.60
N ASP A 187 1.94 -8.38 5.65
CA ASP A 187 1.34 -7.37 4.78
C ASP A 187 2.33 -6.93 3.70
N LEU A 188 2.19 -7.47 2.49
CA LEU A 188 3.01 -7.11 1.33
C LEU A 188 2.15 -6.36 0.30
N GLY A 189 2.21 -5.04 0.37
CA GLY A 189 1.43 -4.11 -0.43
C GLY A 189 2.04 -3.79 -1.80
N GLY A 190 1.63 -2.65 -2.34
CA GLY A 190 2.16 -2.12 -3.61
C GLY A 190 3.51 -1.43 -3.48
N GLY A 191 3.81 -0.85 -2.30
CA GLY A 191 5.08 -0.15 -2.07
C GLY A 191 5.57 -0.14 -0.62
N THR A 192 4.87 -0.85 0.27
CA THR A 192 5.28 -1.04 1.66
C THR A 192 5.14 -2.52 2.00
N PHE A 193 6.01 -2.97 2.90
CA PHE A 193 6.01 -4.30 3.47
C PHE A 193 6.05 -4.19 5.00
N ASP A 194 5.07 -4.76 5.68
CA ASP A 194 5.00 -4.77 7.14
C ASP A 194 4.77 -6.20 7.63
N VAL A 195 5.46 -6.55 8.72
CA VAL A 195 5.25 -7.79 9.45
C VAL A 195 5.00 -7.44 10.91
N SER A 196 3.92 -7.98 11.47
CA SER A 196 3.64 -7.83 12.89
C SER A 196 3.23 -9.16 13.49
N LEU A 197 3.72 -9.42 14.69
CA LEU A 197 3.27 -10.55 15.50
C LEU A 197 2.39 -10.01 16.63
N LEU A 198 1.19 -10.55 16.72
CA LEU A 198 0.22 -10.18 17.73
C LEU A 198 -0.21 -11.40 18.52
N THR A 199 -0.51 -11.20 19.80
CA THR A 199 -1.24 -12.17 20.61
C THR A 199 -2.69 -11.68 20.72
N ILE A 200 -3.62 -12.57 20.40
CA ILE A 200 -5.06 -12.35 20.58
C ILE A 200 -5.52 -13.21 21.75
N ASP A 201 -6.13 -12.61 22.75
CA ASP A 201 -6.72 -13.31 23.89
C ASP A 201 -8.05 -12.63 24.29
N ASP A 202 -9.17 -13.34 24.12
CA ASP A 202 -10.53 -12.90 24.47
C ASP A 202 -10.89 -11.43 24.11
N GLY A 203 -10.50 -11.00 22.91
CA GLY A 203 -10.79 -9.65 22.39
C GLY A 203 -9.72 -8.60 22.70
N ILE A 204 -8.66 -8.98 23.42
CA ILE A 204 -7.45 -8.20 23.60
C ILE A 204 -6.50 -8.51 22.44
N PHE A 205 -6.07 -7.48 21.74
CA PHE A 205 -5.09 -7.55 20.65
C PHE A 205 -3.80 -6.87 21.12
N GLU A 206 -2.78 -7.66 21.42
CA GLU A 206 -1.47 -7.16 21.87
C GLU A 206 -0.42 -7.32 20.76
N VAL A 207 0.14 -6.22 20.28
CA VAL A 207 1.27 -6.25 19.34
C VAL A 207 2.54 -6.58 20.12
N ARG A 208 3.18 -7.72 19.81
CA ARG A 208 4.42 -8.14 20.46
C ARG A 208 5.66 -7.53 19.80
N ALA A 209 5.67 -7.50 18.47
CA ALA A 209 6.75 -6.92 17.69
C ALA A 209 6.28 -6.56 16.29
N THR A 210 6.96 -5.57 15.69
CA THR A 210 6.75 -5.16 14.30
C THR A 210 8.07 -4.89 13.61
N ALA A 211 8.14 -5.23 12.33
CA ALA A 211 9.24 -4.88 11.43
C ALA A 211 8.69 -4.70 10.01
N GLY A 212 9.51 -4.22 9.10
CA GLY A 212 9.08 -4.04 7.72
C GLY A 212 10.10 -3.30 6.88
N ASP A 213 9.71 -3.03 5.65
CA ASP A 213 10.40 -2.16 4.71
C ASP A 213 9.39 -1.20 4.07
N THR A 214 9.54 0.09 4.37
CA THR A 214 8.67 1.15 3.85
C THR A 214 8.82 1.42 2.35
N HIS A 215 9.72 0.70 1.65
CA HIS A 215 9.97 0.85 0.21
C HIS A 215 10.06 -0.47 -0.56
N LEU A 216 9.50 -1.55 -0.03
CA LEU A 216 9.43 -2.83 -0.72
C LEU A 216 7.97 -3.18 -1.04
N GLY A 217 7.65 -3.42 -2.31
CA GLY A 217 6.34 -3.92 -2.69
C GLY A 217 6.19 -4.29 -4.15
N GLY A 218 4.91 -4.40 -4.56
CA GLY A 218 4.52 -4.79 -5.91
C GLY A 218 5.12 -3.95 -7.04
N GLU A 219 5.35 -2.66 -6.80
CA GLU A 219 5.94 -1.71 -7.77
C GLU A 219 7.42 -2.03 -8.05
N ASP A 220 8.14 -2.51 -7.04
CA ASP A 220 9.54 -2.91 -7.17
C ASP A 220 9.67 -4.16 -8.04
N PHE A 221 8.72 -5.09 -7.91
CA PHE A 221 8.65 -6.27 -8.79
C PHE A 221 8.30 -5.90 -10.23
N ASP A 222 7.41 -4.92 -10.41
CA ASP A 222 7.11 -4.36 -11.74
C ASP A 222 8.35 -3.69 -12.34
N ASN A 223 9.12 -2.94 -11.54
CA ASN A 223 10.37 -2.29 -11.95
C ASN A 223 11.40 -3.29 -12.47
N ARG A 224 11.59 -4.44 -11.80
CA ARG A 224 12.51 -5.49 -12.28
C ARG A 224 12.10 -6.02 -13.66
N MET A 225 10.80 -6.24 -13.87
CA MET A 225 10.28 -6.67 -15.16
C MET A 225 10.43 -5.58 -16.23
N VAL A 226 10.10 -4.33 -15.92
CA VAL A 226 10.29 -3.18 -16.83
C VAL A 226 11.74 -3.08 -17.27
N ASN A 227 12.70 -3.10 -16.34
CA ASN A 227 14.11 -2.99 -16.65
C ASN A 227 14.59 -4.14 -17.56
N HIS A 228 14.15 -5.37 -17.28
CA HIS A 228 14.45 -6.52 -18.13
C HIS A 228 13.93 -6.32 -19.56
N LEU A 229 12.66 -5.91 -19.69
CA LEU A 229 12.01 -5.72 -20.99
C LEU A 229 12.56 -4.51 -21.76
N LEU A 230 13.01 -3.46 -21.08
CA LEU A 230 13.73 -2.34 -21.70
C LEU A 230 15.03 -2.82 -22.35
N GLN A 231 15.81 -3.65 -21.65
CA GLN A 231 17.04 -4.22 -22.22
C GLN A 231 16.75 -5.16 -23.39
N GLU A 232 15.68 -5.94 -23.29
CA GLU A 232 15.24 -6.79 -24.39
C GLU A 232 14.84 -5.96 -25.63
N PHE A 233 14.07 -4.89 -25.44
CA PHE A 233 13.68 -3.98 -26.53
C PHE A 233 14.91 -3.36 -27.19
N LYS A 234 15.86 -2.83 -26.40
CA LYS A 234 17.14 -2.29 -26.89
C LYS A 234 17.90 -3.32 -27.71
N ARG A 235 17.98 -4.56 -27.22
CA ARG A 235 18.69 -5.65 -27.91
C ARG A 235 18.05 -6.00 -29.25
N LYS A 236 16.70 -6.14 -29.28
CA LYS A 236 15.92 -6.54 -30.46
C LYS A 236 15.85 -5.44 -31.52
N PHE A 237 15.56 -4.20 -31.13
CA PHE A 237 15.22 -3.11 -32.06
C PHE A 237 16.29 -2.02 -32.16
N LYS A 238 17.37 -2.11 -31.36
CA LYS A 238 18.46 -1.11 -31.33
C LYS A 238 17.99 0.32 -31.03
N LYS A 239 16.88 0.44 -30.30
CA LYS A 239 16.29 1.71 -29.85
C LYS A 239 16.07 1.71 -28.34
N ASP A 240 16.10 2.90 -27.74
CA ASP A 240 15.97 3.07 -26.30
C ASP A 240 14.67 3.82 -25.93
N PRO A 241 13.63 3.09 -25.45
CA PRO A 241 12.38 3.73 -25.05
C PRO A 241 12.47 4.41 -23.68
N SER A 242 13.60 4.35 -22.95
CA SER A 242 13.70 4.93 -21.61
C SER A 242 13.64 6.46 -21.59
N SER A 243 13.82 7.12 -22.73
CA SER A 243 13.65 8.58 -22.87
C SER A 243 12.18 9.00 -22.98
N SER A 244 11.26 8.07 -23.25
CA SER A 244 9.83 8.37 -23.42
C SER A 244 9.03 7.98 -22.18
N ALA A 245 8.59 8.99 -21.42
CA ALA A 245 7.72 8.79 -20.25
C ALA A 245 6.44 8.01 -20.62
N ARG A 246 5.87 8.27 -21.80
CA ARG A 246 4.71 7.55 -22.33
C ARG A 246 5.03 6.07 -22.59
N ALA A 247 6.16 5.76 -23.25
CA ALA A 247 6.56 4.37 -23.52
C ALA A 247 6.82 3.62 -22.21
N LEU A 248 7.57 4.23 -21.28
CA LEU A 248 7.82 3.67 -19.96
C LEU A 248 6.54 3.39 -19.19
N ARG A 249 5.57 4.31 -19.23
CA ARG A 249 4.29 4.12 -18.53
C ARG A 249 3.49 2.97 -19.13
N ARG A 250 3.39 2.87 -20.46
CA ARG A 250 2.70 1.77 -21.14
C ARG A 250 3.35 0.42 -20.83
N LEU A 251 4.68 0.35 -20.85
CA LEU A 251 5.43 -0.85 -20.49
C LEU A 251 5.19 -1.25 -19.03
N ARG A 252 5.21 -0.30 -18.09
CA ARG A 252 4.92 -0.55 -16.68
C ARG A 252 3.50 -1.08 -16.45
N THR A 253 2.49 -0.50 -17.11
CA THR A 253 1.10 -1.00 -17.05
C THR A 253 1.00 -2.42 -17.56
N ALA A 254 1.70 -2.75 -18.66
CA ALA A 254 1.74 -4.11 -19.17
C ALA A 254 2.46 -5.08 -18.23
N CYS A 255 3.55 -4.66 -17.56
CA CYS A 255 4.26 -5.45 -16.56
C CYS A 255 3.40 -5.74 -15.32
N GLU A 256 2.66 -4.74 -14.80
CA GLU A 256 1.75 -4.94 -13.66
C GLU A 256 0.66 -5.96 -14.01
N ARG A 257 0.07 -5.86 -15.20
CA ARG A 257 -0.90 -6.85 -15.70
C ARG A 257 -0.27 -8.24 -15.83
N ALA A 258 0.92 -8.32 -16.42
CA ALA A 258 1.65 -9.58 -16.57
C ALA A 258 1.96 -10.22 -15.22
N LYS A 259 2.43 -9.45 -14.23
CA LYS A 259 2.65 -9.91 -12.84
C LYS A 259 1.38 -10.54 -12.26
N ARG A 260 0.24 -9.87 -12.37
CA ARG A 260 -1.06 -10.38 -11.90
C ARG A 260 -1.44 -11.68 -12.59
N THR A 261 -1.25 -11.79 -13.91
CA THR A 261 -1.50 -13.01 -14.66
C THR A 261 -0.57 -14.15 -14.23
N LEU A 262 0.71 -13.86 -13.97
CA LEU A 262 1.71 -14.83 -13.53
C LEU A 262 1.45 -15.36 -12.10
N SER A 263 0.68 -14.64 -11.28
CA SER A 263 0.22 -15.18 -10.00
C SER A 263 -0.74 -16.35 -10.14
N ALA A 264 -1.46 -16.45 -11.27
CA ALA A 264 -2.38 -17.55 -11.56
C ALA A 264 -1.83 -18.57 -12.58
N THR A 265 -1.04 -18.09 -13.55
CA THR A 265 -0.55 -18.89 -14.70
C THR A 265 0.98 -18.96 -14.74
N THR A 266 1.53 -19.92 -15.46
CA THR A 266 2.99 -20.13 -15.54
C THR A 266 3.68 -19.24 -16.58
N GLN A 267 2.93 -18.65 -17.50
CA GLN A 267 3.43 -17.74 -18.54
C GLN A 267 2.33 -16.79 -19.02
N THR A 268 2.73 -15.67 -19.60
CA THR A 268 1.84 -14.69 -20.24
C THR A 268 2.54 -13.98 -21.38
N THR A 269 1.78 -13.52 -22.37
CA THR A 269 2.29 -12.68 -23.46
C THR A 269 2.08 -11.21 -23.12
N ILE A 270 3.12 -10.41 -23.33
CA ILE A 270 3.12 -8.96 -23.20
C ILE A 270 3.11 -8.37 -24.60
N GLU A 271 2.00 -7.74 -24.96
CA GLU A 271 1.77 -7.15 -26.28
C GLU A 271 1.45 -5.66 -26.12
N ILE A 272 2.26 -4.82 -26.78
CA ILE A 272 2.10 -3.36 -26.74
C ILE A 272 2.32 -2.79 -28.14
N ASP A 273 1.24 -2.39 -28.79
CA ASP A 273 1.29 -1.78 -30.12
C ASP A 273 1.98 -0.43 -30.09
N SER A 274 2.88 -0.14 -31.04
CA SER A 274 3.57 1.14 -31.18
C SER A 274 4.15 1.63 -29.84
N LEU A 275 4.88 0.76 -29.14
CA LEU A 275 5.47 1.07 -27.83
C LEU A 275 6.41 2.28 -27.93
N PHE A 276 7.28 2.29 -28.96
CA PHE A 276 8.25 3.36 -29.19
C PHE A 276 8.59 3.46 -30.68
N ASP A 277 8.60 4.67 -31.25
CA ASP A 277 8.86 4.95 -32.66
C ASP A 277 8.07 4.09 -33.66
N GLY A 278 6.79 3.82 -33.38
CA GLY A 278 5.95 2.99 -34.25
C GLY A 278 6.20 1.48 -34.15
N ILE A 279 7.11 1.05 -33.28
CA ILE A 279 7.49 -0.37 -33.13
C ILE A 279 6.57 -1.05 -32.13
N ASP A 280 5.91 -2.12 -32.59
CA ASP A 280 5.16 -3.03 -31.73
C ASP A 280 6.11 -3.87 -30.88
N PHE A 281 5.77 -4.07 -29.60
CA PHE A 281 6.54 -4.92 -28.70
C PHE A 281 5.72 -6.13 -28.28
N ASN A 282 6.14 -7.31 -28.73
CA ASN A 282 5.58 -8.59 -28.35
C ASN A 282 6.67 -9.50 -27.74
N THR A 283 6.42 -10.00 -26.54
CA THR A 283 7.30 -10.96 -25.86
C THR A 283 6.54 -11.81 -24.85
N THR A 284 7.11 -12.97 -24.50
CA THR A 284 6.54 -13.87 -23.49
C THR A 284 7.32 -13.75 -22.19
N MET A 285 6.61 -13.58 -21.08
CA MET A 285 7.16 -13.62 -19.73
C MET A 285 6.72 -14.90 -19.04
N THR A 286 7.65 -15.66 -18.48
CA THR A 286 7.36 -16.85 -17.67
C THR A 286 7.42 -16.53 -16.19
N ARG A 287 6.69 -17.28 -15.37
CA ARG A 287 6.73 -17.16 -13.90
C ARG A 287 8.14 -17.42 -13.39
N ALA A 288 8.83 -18.43 -13.92
CA ALA A 288 10.21 -18.75 -13.56
C ALA A 288 11.15 -17.56 -13.81
N LYS A 289 11.01 -16.86 -14.95
CA LYS A 289 11.83 -15.67 -15.23
C LYS A 289 11.47 -14.51 -14.31
N PHE A 290 10.19 -14.27 -14.06
CA PHE A 290 9.75 -13.26 -13.10
C PHE A 290 10.30 -13.52 -11.69
N GLU A 291 10.29 -14.78 -11.24
CA GLU A 291 10.86 -15.19 -9.97
C GLU A 291 12.38 -15.02 -9.92
N GLU A 292 13.09 -15.36 -10.99
CA GLU A 292 14.54 -15.13 -11.11
C GLU A 292 14.89 -13.64 -10.98
N LEU A 293 14.16 -12.75 -11.67
CA LEU A 293 14.38 -11.30 -11.66
C LEU A 293 14.16 -10.65 -10.28
N ASN A 294 13.40 -11.31 -9.40
CA ASN A 294 12.99 -10.81 -8.09
C ASN A 294 13.50 -11.68 -6.94
N ALA A 295 14.40 -12.63 -7.22
CA ALA A 295 14.80 -13.66 -6.26
C ALA A 295 15.46 -13.09 -4.99
N ASP A 296 16.18 -11.97 -5.12
CA ASP A 296 16.75 -11.23 -3.98
C ASP A 296 15.65 -10.54 -3.16
N LEU A 297 14.71 -9.83 -3.81
CA LEU A 297 13.64 -9.11 -3.11
C LEU A 297 12.66 -10.06 -2.40
N PHE A 298 12.34 -11.19 -3.02
CA PHE A 298 11.48 -12.19 -2.38
C PHE A 298 12.13 -12.84 -1.16
N ARG A 299 13.46 -13.03 -1.17
CA ARG A 299 14.19 -13.51 0.01
C ARG A 299 14.28 -12.44 1.09
N ALA A 300 14.52 -11.19 0.71
CA ALA A 300 14.56 -10.06 1.64
C ALA A 300 13.24 -9.89 2.43
N CYS A 301 12.10 -10.36 1.90
CA CYS A 301 10.84 -10.38 2.63
C CYS A 301 10.89 -11.28 3.90
N LEU A 302 11.83 -12.22 4.01
CA LEU A 302 11.94 -13.09 5.18
C LEU A 302 12.68 -12.42 6.35
N ASP A 303 13.56 -11.44 6.09
CA ASP A 303 14.35 -10.80 7.14
C ASP A 303 13.48 -10.09 8.18
N PRO A 304 12.43 -9.33 7.80
CA PRO A 304 11.48 -8.76 8.77
C PRO A 304 10.69 -9.81 9.55
N VAL A 305 10.36 -10.96 8.94
CA VAL A 305 9.67 -12.07 9.62
C VAL A 305 10.56 -12.65 10.72
N GLU A 306 11.81 -12.94 10.41
CA GLU A 306 12.76 -13.44 11.40
C GLU A 306 13.04 -12.40 12.50
N LYS A 307 13.14 -11.12 12.14
CA LYS A 307 13.29 -10.03 13.11
C LYS A 307 12.12 -9.98 14.09
N VAL A 308 10.88 -10.05 13.60
CA VAL A 308 9.69 -10.06 14.45
C VAL A 308 9.66 -11.27 15.39
N LEU A 309 10.04 -12.46 14.92
CA LEU A 309 10.14 -13.65 15.78
C LEU A 309 11.19 -13.47 16.89
N ARG A 310 12.36 -12.90 16.56
CA ARG A 310 13.41 -12.60 17.55
C ARG A 310 12.96 -11.55 18.57
N ASP A 311 12.43 -10.43 18.10
CA ASP A 311 12.07 -9.28 18.94
C ASP A 311 10.90 -9.62 19.87
N SER A 312 9.93 -10.42 19.40
CA SER A 312 8.80 -10.89 20.20
C SER A 312 9.16 -12.00 21.19
N LYS A 313 10.32 -12.65 21.02
CA LYS A 313 10.74 -13.83 21.78
C LYS A 313 9.75 -15.00 21.70
N VAL A 314 8.96 -15.07 20.63
CA VAL A 314 8.01 -16.15 20.36
C VAL A 314 8.64 -17.15 19.42
N ASP A 315 8.64 -18.42 19.81
CA ASP A 315 9.12 -19.49 18.94
C ASP A 315 8.23 -19.64 17.71
N LYS A 316 8.85 -19.94 16.56
CA LYS A 316 8.16 -20.12 15.29
C LYS A 316 7.07 -21.20 15.36
N SER A 317 7.27 -22.25 16.16
CA SER A 317 6.29 -23.33 16.36
C SER A 317 5.04 -22.87 17.13
N SER A 318 5.15 -21.80 17.92
CA SER A 318 4.07 -21.19 18.70
C SER A 318 3.22 -20.20 17.90
N ILE A 319 3.55 -19.95 16.63
CA ILE A 319 2.69 -19.17 15.72
C ILE A 319 1.51 -20.04 15.32
N HIS A 320 0.30 -19.59 15.63
CA HIS A 320 -0.92 -20.32 15.33
C HIS A 320 -1.29 -20.11 13.87
N ASP A 321 -1.41 -18.84 13.46
CA ASP A 321 -1.85 -18.45 12.13
C ASP A 321 -0.88 -17.46 11.47
N VAL A 322 -0.68 -17.61 10.16
CA VAL A 322 0.05 -16.65 9.32
C VAL A 322 -0.94 -16.05 8.35
N VAL A 323 -1.32 -14.79 8.56
CA VAL A 323 -2.38 -14.09 7.82
C VAL A 323 -1.76 -13.24 6.72
N LEU A 324 -2.25 -13.42 5.49
CA LEU A 324 -1.77 -12.68 4.33
C LEU A 324 -2.60 -11.42 4.09
N VAL A 325 -1.93 -10.28 3.96
CA VAL A 325 -2.54 -8.96 3.71
C VAL A 325 -1.77 -8.29 2.57
N GLY A 326 -2.46 -7.47 1.77
CA GLY A 326 -1.83 -6.75 0.67
C GLY A 326 -1.69 -7.59 -0.61
N GLY A 327 -1.88 -6.93 -1.75
CA GLY A 327 -2.10 -7.64 -3.01
C GLY A 327 -0.90 -8.43 -3.54
N SER A 328 0.32 -8.10 -3.13
CA SER A 328 1.53 -8.79 -3.57
C SER A 328 1.74 -10.14 -2.87
N THR A 329 1.01 -10.42 -1.78
CA THR A 329 0.99 -11.76 -1.16
C THR A 329 0.39 -12.84 -2.05
N ARG A 330 -0.29 -12.46 -3.14
CA ARG A 330 -0.79 -13.41 -4.16
C ARG A 330 0.31 -14.02 -5.03
N ILE A 331 1.55 -13.53 -4.94
CA ILE A 331 2.68 -14.08 -5.70
C ILE A 331 3.01 -15.48 -5.16
N PRO A 332 2.94 -16.55 -5.99
CA PRO A 332 3.14 -17.92 -5.52
C PRO A 332 4.49 -18.15 -4.84
N LYS A 333 5.55 -17.49 -5.31
CA LYS A 333 6.88 -17.62 -4.74
C LYS A 333 6.97 -17.06 -3.32
N VAL A 334 6.31 -15.94 -3.04
CA VAL A 334 6.25 -15.34 -1.70
C VAL A 334 5.55 -16.30 -0.73
N GLN A 335 4.40 -16.85 -1.13
CA GLN A 335 3.68 -17.84 -0.32
C GLN A 335 4.47 -19.14 -0.13
N GLN A 336 5.22 -19.59 -1.15
CA GLN A 336 6.09 -20.75 -1.02
C GLN A 336 7.17 -20.50 0.04
N LEU A 337 7.91 -19.38 -0.07
CA LEU A 337 8.96 -19.04 0.89
C LEU A 337 8.44 -18.93 2.32
N LEU A 338 7.25 -18.35 2.49
CA LEU A 338 6.62 -18.23 3.81
C LEU A 338 6.21 -19.60 4.36
N ARG A 339 5.63 -20.48 3.54
CA ARG A 339 5.32 -21.87 3.94
C ARG A 339 6.58 -22.64 4.31
N ASP A 340 7.64 -22.53 3.51
CA ASP A 340 8.91 -23.20 3.76
C ASP A 340 9.51 -22.71 5.10
N LEU A 341 9.46 -21.40 5.36
CA LEU A 341 9.89 -20.82 6.64
C LEU A 341 9.09 -21.42 7.82
N PHE A 342 7.77 -21.54 7.71
CA PHE A 342 6.90 -22.12 8.74
C PHE A 342 6.69 -23.64 8.62
N ASN A 343 7.67 -24.38 8.07
CA ASN A 343 7.69 -25.85 8.04
C ASN A 343 6.44 -26.47 7.38
N GLY A 344 5.93 -25.86 6.32
CA GLY A 344 4.76 -26.34 5.57
C GLY A 344 3.41 -25.95 6.16
N LYS A 345 3.37 -25.09 7.19
CA LYS A 345 2.13 -24.55 7.77
C LYS A 345 1.24 -23.92 6.68
N GLU A 346 -0.05 -24.18 6.75
CA GLU A 346 -1.03 -23.55 5.86
C GLU A 346 -1.15 -22.05 6.14
N LEU A 347 -1.14 -21.24 5.08
CA LEU A 347 -1.27 -19.79 5.19
C LEU A 347 -2.76 -19.41 5.24
N CYS A 348 -3.13 -18.52 6.15
CA CYS A 348 -4.50 -18.10 6.35
C CYS A 348 -4.95 -17.15 5.24
N GLN A 349 -5.99 -17.57 4.51
CA GLN A 349 -6.62 -16.81 3.42
C GLN A 349 -8.11 -16.51 3.71
N SER A 350 -8.52 -16.55 4.98
CA SER A 350 -9.93 -16.38 5.37
C SER A 350 -10.44 -14.94 5.23
N ILE A 351 -9.55 -13.97 5.06
CA ILE A 351 -9.88 -12.56 4.86
C ILE A 351 -9.41 -12.11 3.48
N ASN A 352 -10.13 -11.16 2.88
CA ASN A 352 -9.70 -10.58 1.61
C ASN A 352 -8.47 -9.66 1.86
N PRO A 353 -7.30 -9.96 1.26
CA PRO A 353 -6.07 -9.22 1.54
C PRO A 353 -6.10 -7.75 1.09
N ASP A 354 -7.00 -7.37 0.17
CA ASP A 354 -7.13 -5.97 -0.26
C ASP A 354 -8.11 -5.16 0.60
N GLU A 355 -8.95 -5.83 1.41
CA GLU A 355 -10.04 -5.20 2.18
C GLU A 355 -9.78 -5.26 3.70
N ALA A 356 -8.98 -6.22 4.17
CA ALA A 356 -8.74 -6.51 5.60
C ALA A 356 -8.37 -5.28 6.43
N VAL A 357 -7.49 -4.42 5.91
CA VAL A 357 -7.04 -3.21 6.59
C VAL A 357 -8.19 -2.21 6.74
N ALA A 358 -8.93 -1.92 5.66
CA ALA A 358 -10.08 -1.02 5.71
C ALA A 358 -11.19 -1.60 6.59
N TYR A 359 -11.34 -2.92 6.61
CA TYR A 359 -12.30 -3.62 7.45
C TYR A 359 -12.02 -3.37 8.93
N GLY A 360 -10.80 -3.64 9.39
CA GLY A 360 -10.43 -3.43 10.79
C GLY A 360 -10.47 -1.97 11.21
N ALA A 361 -10.11 -1.05 10.30
CA ALA A 361 -10.24 0.39 10.56
C ALA A 361 -11.71 0.81 10.74
N ALA A 362 -12.64 0.23 9.98
CA ALA A 362 -14.07 0.48 10.13
C ALA A 362 -14.62 -0.05 11.46
N VAL A 363 -14.17 -1.24 11.89
CA VAL A 363 -14.47 -1.77 13.24
C VAL A 363 -13.97 -0.81 14.32
N GLN A 364 -12.72 -0.35 14.20
CA GLN A 364 -12.12 0.58 15.15
C GLN A 364 -12.88 1.91 15.20
N ALA A 365 -13.34 2.41 14.06
CA ALA A 365 -14.15 3.62 14.00
C ALA A 365 -15.48 3.44 14.75
N ALA A 366 -16.17 2.30 14.58
CA ALA A 366 -17.42 1.99 15.27
C ALA A 366 -17.27 1.92 16.80
N ILE A 367 -16.14 1.37 17.28
CA ILE A 367 -15.80 1.34 18.71
C ILE A 367 -15.64 2.75 19.25
N LEU A 368 -14.91 3.61 18.53
CA LEU A 368 -14.62 4.98 18.97
C LEU A 368 -15.84 5.90 18.92
N THR A 369 -16.83 5.62 18.07
CA THR A 369 -18.09 6.38 17.99
C THR A 369 -19.22 5.81 18.85
N GLY A 370 -19.03 4.63 19.44
CA GLY A 370 -20.07 3.95 20.22
C GLY A 370 -21.20 3.33 19.38
N GLU A 371 -21.03 3.20 18.06
CA GLU A 371 -22.01 2.60 17.14
C GLU A 371 -21.89 1.06 17.04
N GLY A 372 -20.89 0.49 17.72
CA GLY A 372 -20.63 -0.94 17.77
C GLY A 372 -21.59 -1.75 18.67
N SER A 373 -21.94 -2.97 18.27
CA SER A 373 -22.66 -3.93 19.13
C SER A 373 -21.79 -4.47 20.27
N GLN A 374 -22.37 -5.25 21.19
CA GLN A 374 -21.63 -5.97 22.23
C GLN A 374 -20.42 -6.74 21.68
N LYS A 375 -20.46 -7.21 20.43
CA LYS A 375 -19.34 -7.96 19.83
C LYS A 375 -18.05 -7.15 19.73
N VAL A 376 -18.14 -5.85 19.50
CA VAL A 376 -16.98 -4.96 19.29
C VAL A 376 -16.65 -4.11 20.52
N GLN A 377 -17.57 -3.98 21.49
CA GLN A 377 -17.36 -3.18 22.69
C GLN A 377 -16.25 -3.72 23.61
N ASP A 378 -16.04 -5.03 23.64
CA ASP A 378 -14.99 -5.66 24.46
C ASP A 378 -13.60 -5.65 23.80
N LEU A 379 -13.47 -5.05 22.60
CA LEU A 379 -12.21 -5.08 21.88
C LEU A 379 -11.23 -4.08 22.50
N LEU A 380 -10.12 -4.60 23.03
CA LEU A 380 -9.02 -3.81 23.55
C LEU A 380 -7.80 -3.95 22.64
N LEU A 381 -7.19 -2.83 22.27
CA LEU A 381 -5.99 -2.80 21.45
C LEU A 381 -4.81 -2.24 22.23
N LEU A 382 -3.73 -3.03 22.31
CA LEU A 382 -2.44 -2.66 22.89
C LEU A 382 -1.37 -2.68 21.79
N ASP A 383 -0.94 -1.51 21.34
CA ASP A 383 0.04 -1.33 20.25
C ASP A 383 1.41 -0.91 20.79
N VAL A 384 2.47 -1.03 19.97
CA VAL A 384 3.87 -0.73 20.35
C VAL A 384 4.49 0.33 19.44
N ALA A 385 5.45 1.09 19.97
CA ALA A 385 6.24 2.01 19.16
C ALA A 385 7.17 1.23 18.21
N PRO A 386 7.20 1.52 16.89
CA PRO A 386 7.98 0.75 15.92
C PRO A 386 9.49 1.04 15.99
N LEU A 387 9.87 2.20 16.53
CA LEU A 387 11.24 2.69 16.63
C LEU A 387 11.47 3.25 18.03
N SER A 388 12.72 3.15 18.51
CA SER A 388 13.12 3.75 19.78
C SER A 388 13.03 5.27 19.70
N LEU A 389 12.45 5.89 20.73
CA LEU A 389 12.42 7.33 20.91
C LEU A 389 13.53 7.76 21.87
N GLY A 390 14.29 8.79 21.51
CA GLY A 390 15.41 9.28 22.31
C GLY A 390 15.62 10.78 22.17
N LEU A 391 16.37 11.36 23.12
CA LEU A 391 16.80 12.76 23.10
C LEU A 391 18.32 12.80 22.97
N GLU A 392 18.84 13.75 22.20
CA GLU A 392 20.27 14.02 22.16
C GLU A 392 20.70 14.65 23.49
N THR A 393 21.70 14.06 24.14
CA THR A 393 22.28 14.58 25.38
C THR A 393 23.69 15.09 25.10
N ALA A 394 24.07 16.22 25.68
CA ALA A 394 25.46 16.70 25.62
C ALA A 394 26.39 15.66 26.27
N GLY A 395 27.18 14.98 25.43
CA GLY A 395 28.26 14.09 25.83
C GLY A 395 29.58 14.83 25.96
#